data_AF-A0A071MKF3-F1
#
_entry.id   AF-A0A071MKF3-F1
#
_cell.length_a   1.000
_cell.length_b   1.000
_cell.length_c   1.000
_cell.angle_alpha   90.00
_cell.angle_beta   90.00
_cell.angle_gamma   90.00
#
_symmetry.space_group_name_H-M   'P 1'
#
loop_
_entity.id
_entity.type
_entity.pdbx_description
1 polymer ?
#
loop_
_entity_poly.entity_id
_entity_poly.type
_entity_poly.pdbx_seq_one_letter_code
_entity_poly.pdbx_strand_id
1 'polypeptide(L)'
;MNDSDIEQKAWDLVRAWLEGATPEQWHRFAARSNYDGNGRALRWLLDNRNVDRATALLIYWNLGAAWFVQYANESDLGPASYQRDTFRLLREIEQRYADGYYADHGIWFDPHDFDGAGPNDYPDVPVARPVPALMLQPTDGREYVDLEEADGYDEGLPFDVVEQLHALYD
;
A
#
# COMPACT_ATOMS: atom_id res chain seq x y z
N MET A 1 12.75 7.82 26.64
CA MET A 1 12.92 6.76 25.63
C MET A 1 13.69 7.38 24.48
N ASN A 2 14.56 6.65 23.79
CA ASN A 2 15.14 7.21 22.56
C ASN A 2 14.14 7.04 21.40
N ASP A 3 14.32 7.78 20.31
CA ASP A 3 13.38 7.76 19.18
C ASP A 3 13.24 6.36 18.57
N SER A 4 14.32 5.59 18.48
CA SER A 4 14.31 4.22 17.96
C SER A 4 13.50 3.25 18.83
N ASP A 5 13.49 3.42 20.15
CA ASP A 5 12.68 2.61 21.06
C ASP A 5 11.19 2.92 20.89
N ILE A 6 10.84 4.19 20.64
CA ILE A 6 9.46 4.63 20.40
C ILE A 6 8.98 4.07 19.07
N GLU A 7 9.76 4.23 18.00
CA GLU A 7 9.47 3.67 16.67
C GLU A 7 9.27 2.15 16.71
N GLN A 8 10.11 1.44 17.47
CA GLN A 8 9.99 -0.01 17.60
C GLN A 8 8.71 -0.41 18.35
N LYS A 9 8.33 0.31 19.41
CA LYS A 9 7.06 0.07 20.11
C LYS A 9 5.85 0.40 19.27
N ALA A 10 5.89 1.51 18.53
CA ALA A 10 4.84 1.90 17.60
C ALA A 10 4.64 0.81 16.54
N TRP A 11 5.74 0.30 15.98
CA TRP A 11 5.70 -0.84 15.08
C TRP A 11 5.10 -2.09 15.73
N ASP A 12 5.50 -2.45 16.95
CA ASP A 12 5.00 -3.65 17.61
C ASP A 12 3.48 -3.58 17.88
N LEU A 13 2.94 -2.40 18.20
CA LEU A 13 1.50 -2.16 18.33
C LEU A 13 0.76 -2.37 17.01
N VAL A 14 1.22 -1.71 15.93
CA VAL A 14 0.60 -1.83 14.61
C VAL A 14 0.70 -3.27 14.10
N ARG A 15 1.85 -3.91 14.27
CA ARG A 15 2.07 -5.30 13.87
C ARG A 15 1.13 -6.26 14.62
N ALA A 16 0.99 -6.10 15.94
CA ALA A 16 0.11 -6.96 16.73
C ALA A 16 -1.35 -6.86 16.25
N TRP A 17 -1.80 -5.65 15.87
CA TRP A 17 -3.09 -5.47 15.24
C TRP A 17 -3.16 -6.14 13.85
N LEU A 18 -2.18 -5.90 12.98
CA LEU A 18 -2.13 -6.48 11.64
C LEU A 18 -2.16 -8.02 11.65
N GLU A 19 -1.50 -8.66 12.61
CA GLU A 19 -1.48 -10.13 12.73
C GLU A 19 -2.85 -10.73 13.07
N GLY A 20 -3.76 -9.96 13.67
CA GLY A 20 -5.13 -10.38 14.00
C GLY A 20 -6.22 -9.82 13.06
N ALA A 21 -5.86 -8.92 12.14
CA ALA A 21 -6.81 -8.25 11.26
C ALA A 21 -7.31 -9.13 10.11
N THR A 22 -8.53 -8.86 9.64
CA THR A 22 -9.12 -9.54 8.47
C THR A 22 -8.58 -8.97 7.15
N PRO A 23 -8.75 -9.67 6.01
CA PRO A 23 -8.40 -9.13 4.69
C PRO A 23 -9.03 -7.76 4.38
N GLU A 24 -10.28 -7.53 4.79
CA GLU A 24 -10.99 -6.27 4.60
C GLU A 24 -10.41 -5.15 5.48
N GLN A 25 -9.99 -5.49 6.70
CA GLN A 25 -9.30 -4.54 7.58
C GLN A 25 -7.91 -4.18 7.03
N TRP A 26 -7.17 -5.14 6.47
CA TRP A 26 -5.93 -4.85 5.74
C TRP A 26 -6.17 -3.96 4.52
N HIS A 27 -7.26 -4.20 3.78
CA HIS A 27 -7.63 -3.38 2.64
C HIS A 27 -7.94 -1.93 3.05
N ARG A 28 -8.74 -1.75 4.11
CA ARG A 28 -9.04 -0.43 4.67
C ARG A 28 -7.79 0.28 5.18
N PHE A 29 -6.92 -0.44 5.90
CA PHE A 29 -5.64 0.10 6.34
C PHE A 29 -4.82 0.58 5.14
N ALA A 30 -4.64 -0.25 4.12
CA ALA A 30 -3.89 0.13 2.93
C ALA A 30 -4.50 1.32 2.18
N ALA A 31 -5.83 1.47 2.18
CA ALA A 31 -6.54 2.58 1.54
C ALA A 31 -6.37 3.92 2.28
N ARG A 32 -6.36 3.90 3.61
CA ARG A 32 -6.40 5.11 4.45
C ARG A 32 -5.10 5.44 5.17
N SER A 33 -4.13 4.54 5.10
CA SER A 33 -2.83 4.71 5.74
C SER A 33 -2.09 5.93 5.21
N ASN A 34 -1.35 6.60 6.09
CA ASN A 34 -0.33 7.56 5.71
C ASN A 34 0.91 6.85 5.17
N TYR A 35 1.14 6.93 3.85
CA TYR A 35 2.22 6.21 3.17
C TYR A 35 3.63 6.72 3.54
N ASP A 36 3.75 7.96 4.03
CA ASP A 36 5.02 8.50 4.52
C ASP A 36 5.38 7.97 5.92
N GLY A 37 4.38 7.66 6.75
CA GLY A 37 4.57 7.18 8.12
C GLY A 37 4.57 5.66 8.28
N ASN A 38 3.80 4.94 7.45
CA ASN A 38 3.48 3.52 7.66
C ASN A 38 4.22 2.57 6.70
N GLY A 39 5.34 2.99 6.10
CA GLY A 39 6.10 2.19 5.13
C GLY A 39 6.46 0.78 5.62
N ARG A 40 6.77 0.61 6.92
CA ARG A 40 7.06 -0.72 7.51
C ARG A 40 5.84 -1.64 7.54
N ALA A 41 4.66 -1.11 7.85
CA ALA A 41 3.40 -1.85 7.86
C ALA A 41 2.93 -2.23 6.46
N LEU A 42 3.02 -1.27 5.51
CA LEU A 42 2.72 -1.53 4.11
C LEU A 42 3.65 -2.59 3.51
N ARG A 43 4.96 -2.53 3.82
CA ARG A 43 5.92 -3.57 3.41
C ARG A 43 5.56 -4.94 4.00
N TRP A 44 5.18 -4.98 5.27
CA TRP A 44 4.76 -6.23 5.93
C TRP A 44 3.57 -6.89 5.23
N LEU A 45 2.56 -6.09 4.83
CA LEU A 45 1.43 -6.59 4.03
C LEU A 45 1.90 -7.16 2.68
N LEU A 46 2.75 -6.43 1.96
CA LEU A 46 3.23 -6.83 0.63
C LEU A 46 4.13 -8.07 0.64
N ASP A 47 4.82 -8.35 1.75
CA ASP A 47 5.62 -9.56 1.97
C ASP A 47 4.79 -10.75 2.51
N ASN A 48 3.51 -10.54 2.82
CA ASN A 48 2.62 -11.58 3.30
C ASN A 48 1.79 -12.16 2.14
N ARG A 49 2.07 -13.40 1.72
CA ARG A 49 1.31 -14.08 0.65
C ARG A 49 -0.21 -14.20 0.90
N ASN A 50 -0.65 -14.06 2.15
CA ASN A 50 -2.07 -14.13 2.50
C ASN A 50 -2.80 -12.80 2.28
N VAL A 51 -2.13 -11.70 1.95
CA VAL A 51 -2.81 -10.44 1.61
C VAL A 51 -3.62 -10.61 0.32
N ASP A 52 -4.80 -9.99 0.25
CA ASP A 52 -5.61 -10.00 -0.97
C ASP A 52 -4.89 -9.24 -2.10
N ARG A 53 -4.95 -9.76 -3.33
CA ARG A 53 -4.41 -9.11 -4.53
C ARG A 53 -5.00 -7.72 -4.75
N ALA A 54 -6.27 -7.47 -4.44
CA ALA A 54 -6.88 -6.15 -4.49
C ALA A 54 -6.17 -5.15 -3.57
N THR A 55 -5.82 -5.59 -2.36
CA THR A 55 -5.04 -4.78 -1.40
C THR A 55 -3.62 -4.52 -1.93
N ALA A 56 -2.95 -5.53 -2.50
CA ALA A 56 -1.64 -5.33 -3.11
C ALA A 56 -1.68 -4.37 -4.31
N LEU A 57 -2.73 -4.45 -5.14
CA LEU A 57 -2.95 -3.56 -6.28
C LEU A 57 -3.23 -2.12 -5.82
N LEU A 58 -4.06 -1.95 -4.78
CA LEU A 58 -4.30 -0.66 -4.17
C LEU A 58 -2.99 -0.03 -3.67
N ILE A 59 -2.16 -0.79 -2.95
CA ILE A 59 -0.86 -0.29 -2.45
C ILE A 59 0.06 0.10 -3.61
N TYR A 60 0.11 -0.70 -4.67
CA TYR A 60 0.89 -0.36 -5.88
C TYR A 60 0.51 1.01 -6.44
N TRP A 61 -0.78 1.29 -6.54
CA TRP A 61 -1.28 2.55 -7.06
C TRP A 61 -1.01 3.73 -6.12
N ASN A 62 -1.28 3.58 -4.82
CA ASN A 62 -0.97 4.60 -3.81
C ASN A 62 0.54 4.87 -3.59
N LEU A 63 1.42 3.94 -3.98
CA LEU A 63 2.87 4.19 -4.07
C LEU A 63 3.26 5.11 -5.25
N GLY A 64 2.30 5.56 -6.05
CA GLY A 64 2.51 6.51 -7.15
C GLY A 64 2.97 5.85 -8.44
N ALA A 65 2.54 4.62 -8.73
CA ALA A 65 2.97 3.86 -9.91
C ALA A 65 2.90 4.65 -11.23
N ALA A 66 1.86 5.46 -11.42
CA ALA A 66 1.68 6.31 -12.59
C ALA A 66 2.84 7.30 -12.80
N TRP A 67 3.46 7.80 -11.74
CA TRP A 67 4.61 8.71 -11.85
C TRP A 67 5.88 7.99 -12.32
N PHE A 68 6.07 6.72 -11.92
CA PHE A 68 7.29 5.96 -12.19
C PHE A 68 7.39 5.41 -13.63
N VAL A 69 6.36 5.58 -14.46
CA VAL A 69 6.36 5.18 -15.88
C VAL A 69 7.44 5.89 -16.72
N GLN A 70 7.93 7.04 -16.25
CA GLN A 70 9.02 7.79 -16.89
C GLN A 70 10.40 7.15 -16.77
N TYR A 71 10.54 6.13 -15.92
CA TYR A 71 11.80 5.43 -15.73
C TYR A 71 11.70 4.02 -16.28
N ALA A 72 12.51 3.72 -17.30
CA ALA A 72 12.62 2.37 -17.84
C ALA A 72 13.37 1.47 -16.85
N ASN A 73 14.44 2.00 -16.26
CA ASN A 73 15.38 1.30 -15.39
C ASN A 73 15.71 2.12 -14.13
N GLU A 74 16.15 1.44 -13.07
CA GLU A 74 16.54 2.08 -11.80
C GLU A 74 17.72 3.07 -11.95
N SER A 75 18.56 2.89 -12.97
CA SER A 75 19.65 3.82 -13.30
C SER A 75 19.15 5.21 -13.69
N ASP A 76 17.92 5.30 -14.19
CA ASP A 76 17.34 6.54 -14.74
C ASP A 76 17.00 7.55 -13.62
N LEU A 77 16.84 7.07 -12.37
CA LEU A 77 16.59 7.92 -11.19
C LEU A 77 17.85 8.60 -10.65
N GLY A 78 19.04 8.19 -11.10
CA GLY A 78 20.32 8.62 -10.52
C GLY A 78 20.67 7.90 -9.21
N PRO A 79 21.97 7.90 -8.80
CA PRO A 79 22.48 7.03 -7.74
C PRO A 79 22.05 7.41 -6.31
N ALA A 80 21.66 8.66 -6.08
CA ALA A 80 21.30 9.19 -4.75
C ALA A 80 19.80 9.49 -4.60
N SER A 81 18.96 9.03 -5.53
CA SER A 81 17.53 9.26 -5.44
C SER A 81 16.90 8.44 -4.31
N TYR A 82 16.14 9.12 -3.45
CA TYR A 82 15.33 8.51 -2.39
C TYR A 82 14.20 7.62 -2.94
N GLN A 83 13.87 7.73 -4.22
CA GLN A 83 12.77 7.02 -4.87
C GLN A 83 13.17 5.62 -5.36
N ARG A 84 14.45 5.25 -5.25
CA ARG A 84 14.97 3.96 -5.73
C ARG A 84 14.28 2.77 -5.06
N ASP A 85 14.00 2.88 -3.76
CA ASP A 85 13.36 1.79 -3.04
C ASP A 85 11.88 1.64 -3.43
N THR A 86 11.15 2.74 -3.61
CA THR A 86 9.80 2.72 -4.18
C THR A 86 9.79 2.15 -5.59
N PHE A 87 10.73 2.56 -6.46
CA PHE A 87 10.86 2.01 -7.81
C PHE A 87 11.04 0.49 -7.79
N ARG A 88 11.97 -0.03 -6.96
CA ARG A 88 12.20 -1.47 -6.81
C ARG A 88 10.96 -2.18 -6.29
N LEU A 89 10.32 -1.61 -5.28
CA LEU A 89 9.12 -2.19 -4.69
C LEU A 89 7.99 -2.28 -5.71
N LEU A 90 7.76 -1.24 -6.53
CA LEU A 90 6.77 -1.28 -7.60
C LEU A 90 7.05 -2.44 -8.59
N ARG A 91 8.31 -2.66 -8.96
CA ARG A 91 8.68 -3.80 -9.84
C ARG A 91 8.52 -5.15 -9.17
N GLU A 92 8.80 -5.23 -7.88
CA GLU A 92 8.57 -6.42 -7.08
C GLU A 92 7.07 -6.76 -6.99
N ILE A 93 6.21 -5.75 -6.78
CA ILE A 93 4.75 -5.95 -6.75
C ILE A 93 4.23 -6.39 -8.11
N GLU A 94 4.64 -5.73 -9.21
CA GLU A 94 4.24 -6.14 -10.57
C GLU A 94 4.57 -7.60 -10.86
N GLN A 95 5.78 -8.04 -10.48
CA GLN A 95 6.20 -9.43 -10.65
C GLN A 95 5.39 -10.38 -9.77
N ARG A 96 5.27 -10.09 -8.47
CA ARG A 96 4.49 -10.91 -7.52
C ARG A 96 3.03 -11.03 -7.94
N TYR A 97 2.43 -9.95 -8.42
CA TYR A 97 1.05 -9.94 -8.89
C TYR A 97 0.91 -10.81 -10.16
N ALA A 98 1.82 -10.66 -11.13
CA ALA A 98 1.81 -11.48 -12.35
C ALA A 98 2.01 -12.98 -12.06
N ASP A 99 2.79 -13.31 -11.03
CA ASP A 99 3.06 -14.68 -10.60
C ASP A 99 1.95 -15.29 -9.74
N GLY A 100 0.91 -14.53 -9.39
CA GLY A 100 -0.18 -15.00 -8.52
C GLY A 100 0.26 -15.22 -7.06
N TYR A 101 1.23 -14.43 -6.58
CA TYR A 101 1.76 -14.55 -5.22
C TYR A 101 0.73 -14.19 -4.13
N TYR A 102 -0.13 -13.22 -4.40
CA TYR A 102 -1.13 -12.70 -3.47
C TYR A 102 -2.38 -13.56 -3.46
N ALA A 103 -3.00 -13.69 -2.28
CA ALA A 103 -4.24 -14.44 -2.11
C ALA A 103 -5.42 -13.75 -2.81
N ASP A 104 -6.49 -14.50 -2.98
CA ASP A 104 -7.77 -14.00 -3.46
C ASP A 104 -8.83 -14.30 -2.38
N HIS A 105 -9.16 -13.29 -1.60
CA HIS A 105 -10.25 -13.29 -0.62
C HIS A 105 -11.54 -12.70 -1.20
N GLY A 106 -11.54 -12.37 -2.50
CA GLY A 106 -12.74 -11.92 -3.22
C GLY A 106 -13.02 -10.43 -3.12
N ILE A 107 -12.05 -9.63 -2.66
CA ILE A 107 -12.17 -8.17 -2.59
C ILE A 107 -12.15 -7.58 -4.00
N TRP A 108 -13.15 -6.77 -4.30
CA TRP A 108 -13.24 -5.99 -5.52
C TRP A 108 -12.49 -4.66 -5.37
N PHE A 109 -11.69 -4.31 -6.36
CA PHE A 109 -10.99 -3.03 -6.47
C PHE A 109 -10.82 -2.66 -7.94
N ASP A 110 -11.15 -1.42 -8.30
CA ASP A 110 -10.88 -0.85 -9.62
C ASP A 110 -9.82 0.26 -9.49
N PRO A 111 -8.63 0.10 -10.11
CA PRO A 111 -7.60 1.14 -10.05
C PRO A 111 -8.01 2.46 -10.71
N HIS A 112 -9.07 2.49 -11.52
CA HIS A 112 -9.58 3.71 -12.16
C HIS A 112 -10.69 4.40 -11.36
N ASP A 113 -11.20 3.78 -10.30
CA ASP A 113 -12.36 4.26 -9.55
C ASP A 113 -12.20 4.02 -8.04
N PHE A 114 -11.28 4.78 -7.44
CA PHE A 114 -11.10 4.82 -5.99
C PHE A 114 -10.53 6.17 -5.52
N ASP A 115 -10.67 6.44 -4.22
CA ASP A 115 -10.14 7.63 -3.58
C ASP A 115 -8.67 7.39 -3.17
N GLY A 116 -7.75 7.67 -4.09
CA GLY A 116 -6.31 7.50 -3.93
C GLY A 116 -5.55 7.78 -5.22
N ALA A 117 -4.27 7.42 -5.29
CA ALA A 117 -3.45 7.71 -6.45
C ALA A 117 -3.67 6.70 -7.58
N GLY A 118 -4.08 7.13 -8.77
CA GLY A 118 -4.54 6.24 -9.85
C GLY A 118 -3.73 6.31 -11.16
N PRO A 119 -4.10 5.49 -12.17
CA PRO A 119 -3.47 5.47 -13.50
C PRO A 119 -3.41 6.83 -14.21
N ASN A 120 -4.34 7.73 -13.91
CA ASN A 120 -4.53 8.99 -14.62
C ASN A 120 -3.94 10.22 -13.91
N ASP A 121 -3.25 10.05 -12.79
CA ASP A 121 -2.78 11.18 -11.96
C ASP A 121 -1.67 12.01 -12.60
N TYR A 122 -0.90 11.40 -13.52
CA TYR A 122 0.26 12.02 -14.14
C TYR A 122 0.20 11.96 -15.68
N PRO A 123 -0.81 12.58 -16.31
CA PRO A 123 -1.06 12.44 -17.75
C PRO A 123 0.05 13.06 -18.63
N ASP A 124 0.78 14.04 -18.10
CA ASP A 124 1.83 14.77 -18.82
C ASP A 124 3.23 14.16 -18.64
N VAL A 125 3.36 13.11 -17.82
CA VAL A 125 4.64 12.46 -17.59
C VAL A 125 4.98 11.56 -18.79
N PRO A 126 6.18 11.69 -19.40
CA PRO A 126 6.58 10.82 -20.50
C PRO A 126 6.59 9.35 -20.08
N VAL A 127 6.04 8.47 -20.91
CA VAL A 127 6.02 7.03 -20.66
C VAL A 127 7.26 6.39 -21.29
N ALA A 128 8.28 6.11 -20.47
CA ALA A 128 9.46 5.34 -20.89
C ALA A 128 9.21 3.83 -20.79
N ARG A 129 8.45 3.40 -19.77
CA ARG A 129 7.93 2.03 -19.64
C ARG A 129 6.48 2.08 -19.19
N PRO A 130 5.54 1.51 -19.94
CA PRO A 130 4.14 1.46 -19.53
C PRO A 130 3.93 0.54 -18.32
N VAL A 131 2.90 0.83 -17.54
CA VAL A 131 2.37 -0.08 -16.51
C VAL A 131 1.92 -1.39 -17.17
N PRO A 132 2.20 -2.57 -16.57
CA PRO A 132 1.68 -3.82 -17.09
C PRO A 132 0.15 -3.83 -17.18
N ALA A 133 -0.40 -4.31 -18.29
CA ALA A 133 -1.84 -4.24 -18.56
C ALA A 133 -2.72 -4.86 -17.47
N LEU A 134 -2.21 -5.88 -16.77
CA LEU A 134 -2.89 -6.56 -15.68
C LEU A 134 -3.08 -5.67 -14.44
N MET A 135 -2.18 -4.72 -14.19
CA MET A 135 -2.28 -3.77 -13.06
C MET A 135 -3.32 -2.66 -13.33
N LEU A 136 -3.79 -2.55 -14.58
CA LEU A 136 -4.85 -1.63 -14.98
C LEU A 136 -6.24 -2.28 -14.92
N GLN A 137 -6.33 -3.59 -14.67
CA GLN A 137 -7.63 -4.25 -14.64
C GLN A 137 -8.25 -4.16 -13.25
N PRO A 138 -9.57 -3.96 -13.14
CA PRO A 138 -10.29 -4.24 -11.90
C PRO A 138 -10.07 -5.70 -11.48
N THR A 139 -10.00 -5.96 -10.17
CA THR A 139 -10.00 -7.34 -9.67
C THR A 139 -11.34 -8.02 -9.95
N ASP A 140 -11.33 -9.35 -10.08
CA ASP A 140 -12.56 -10.13 -10.33
C ASP A 140 -13.38 -10.45 -9.06
N GLY A 141 -12.97 -9.86 -7.92
CA GLY A 141 -13.66 -9.92 -6.65
C GLY A 141 -15.09 -9.34 -6.72
N ARG A 142 -15.88 -9.64 -5.69
CA ARG A 142 -17.28 -9.19 -5.58
C ARG A 142 -17.59 -8.52 -4.25
N GLU A 143 -16.67 -8.58 -3.30
CA GLU A 143 -16.80 -7.95 -2.01
C GLU A 143 -16.29 -6.51 -2.08
N TYR A 144 -17.19 -5.56 -1.85
CA TYR A 144 -16.84 -4.16 -1.73
C TYR A 144 -16.51 -3.87 -0.26
N VAL A 145 -15.28 -3.45 0.01
CA VAL A 145 -14.89 -3.00 1.34
C VAL A 145 -15.26 -1.53 1.47
N ASP A 146 -16.08 -1.20 2.45
CA ASP A 146 -16.40 0.19 2.76
C ASP A 146 -15.15 0.92 3.29
N LEU A 147 -14.75 1.92 2.52
CA LEU A 147 -13.58 2.78 2.75
C LEU A 147 -13.97 4.15 3.28
N GLU A 148 -15.25 4.50 3.42
CA GLU A 148 -15.61 5.73 4.14
C GLU A 148 -14.97 5.71 5.53
N GLU A 149 -14.67 6.88 6.11
CA GLU A 149 -14.17 6.95 7.49
C GLU A 149 -15.22 6.32 8.41
N ALA A 150 -15.07 5.02 8.64
CA ALA A 150 -15.93 4.27 9.51
C ALA A 150 -15.71 4.79 10.93
N ASP A 151 -16.80 5.11 11.63
CA ASP A 151 -16.76 5.47 13.05
C ASP A 151 -15.83 4.49 13.79
N GLY A 152 -14.73 4.99 14.35
CA GLY A 152 -13.77 4.17 15.10
C GLY A 152 -12.41 3.93 14.44
N TYR A 153 -12.08 4.55 13.29
CA TYR A 153 -10.78 4.41 12.62
C TYR A 153 -10.12 5.78 12.34
N ASP A 154 -8.78 5.84 12.45
CA ASP A 154 -7.93 6.95 12.00
C ASP A 154 -6.78 6.39 11.14
N GLU A 155 -6.54 6.99 9.98
CA GLU A 155 -5.57 6.52 8.97
C GLU A 155 -5.67 4.99 8.69
N GLY A 156 -6.89 4.44 8.77
CA GLY A 156 -7.17 3.01 8.55
C GLY A 156 -6.78 2.08 9.72
N LEU A 157 -6.33 2.62 10.85
CA LEU A 157 -6.14 1.91 12.12
C LEU A 157 -7.33 2.13 13.05
N PRO A 158 -7.74 1.14 13.86
CA PRO A 158 -8.74 1.37 14.89
C PRO A 158 -8.28 2.40 15.94
N PHE A 159 -9.22 3.17 16.49
CA PHE A 159 -8.93 4.21 17.48
C PHE A 159 -8.21 3.69 18.73
N ASP A 160 -8.51 2.48 19.20
CA ASP A 160 -7.81 1.91 20.36
C ASP A 160 -6.33 1.63 20.10
N VAL A 161 -5.95 1.34 18.85
CA VAL A 161 -4.54 1.26 18.42
C VAL A 161 -3.93 2.65 18.33
N VAL A 162 -4.66 3.61 17.74
CA VAL A 162 -4.22 4.99 17.55
C VAL A 162 -3.98 5.70 18.89
N GLU A 163 -4.88 5.53 19.86
CA GLU A 163 -4.71 6.04 21.23
C GLU A 163 -3.45 5.48 21.90
N GLN A 164 -3.17 4.19 21.72
CA GLN A 164 -1.94 3.57 22.23
C GLN A 164 -0.68 4.11 21.53
N LEU A 165 -0.77 4.40 20.23
CA LEU A 165 0.33 5.03 19.49
C LEU A 165 0.60 6.44 20.00
N HIS A 166 -0.43 7.27 20.16
CA HIS A 166 -0.29 8.63 20.69
C HIS A 166 0.33 8.65 22.09
N ALA A 167 -0.08 7.72 22.97
CA ALA A 167 0.47 7.60 24.32
C ALA A 167 1.97 7.25 24.36
N LEU A 168 2.60 6.84 23.25
CA LEU A 168 4.05 6.67 23.18
C LEU A 168 4.82 7.99 23.02
N TYR A 169 4.16 9.04 22.52
CA TYR A 169 4.73 10.35 22.22
C TYR A 169 4.35 11.45 23.21
N ASP A 170 3.41 11.16 24.12
CA ASP A 170 3.05 11.99 25.27
C ASP A 170 4.07 11.88 26.43
#